data_AF-A0A3A0UMP5-F1
#
_entry.id   AF-A0A3A0UMP5-F1
#
_cell.length_a   1.000
_cell.length_b   1.000
_cell.length_c   1.000
_cell.angle_alpha   90.00
_cell.angle_beta   90.00
_cell.angle_gamma   90.00
#
_symmetry.space_group_name_H-M   'P 1'
#
loop_
_entity.id
_entity.type
_entity.pdbx_description
1 polymer ?
#
loop_
_entity_poly.entity_id
_entity_poly.type
_entity_poly.pdbx_seq_one_letter_code
_entity_poly.pdbx_strand_id
1 'polypeptide(L)'
;QIFVLGGTITESLTALELGCRSDSGNKRVDELFNRGGLESMFDTISLTLVAMTFGGVLEYSGMLKALITKILKIAKSTGTLIASVIVSCIGTNITCSEQYISIIVPSRMYINAFKEKELHPKNLSRALEDGGTLSSVFVPWNTCGVFIASTLGVSVIEYAPYAILNYTVPIISI
;
A
#
# COMPACT_ATOMS: atom_id res chain seq x y z
N GLN A 1 -12.11 17.81 -18.60
CA GLN A 1 -13.02 18.98 -18.56
C GLN A 1 -12.63 20.07 -19.56
N ILE A 2 -11.36 20.46 -19.68
CA ILE A 2 -10.94 21.54 -20.60
C ILE A 2 -11.19 21.21 -22.08
N PHE A 3 -10.72 20.07 -22.58
CA PHE A 3 -10.81 19.73 -24.01
C PHE A 3 -12.16 19.13 -24.44
N VAL A 4 -12.86 18.44 -23.54
CA VAL A 4 -14.09 17.68 -23.86
C VAL A 4 -15.35 18.41 -23.41
N LEU A 5 -15.30 19.16 -22.30
CA LEU A 5 -16.43 19.90 -21.73
C LEU A 5 -16.29 21.42 -21.92
N GLY A 6 -15.21 21.91 -22.54
CA GLY A 6 -14.99 23.34 -22.81
C GLY A 6 -14.77 24.21 -21.56
N GLY A 7 -14.49 23.59 -20.40
CA GLY A 7 -14.35 24.31 -19.13
C GLY A 7 -13.04 25.07 -18.98
N THR A 8 -13.03 26.05 -18.08
CA THR A 8 -11.83 26.81 -17.69
C THR A 8 -10.89 26.00 -16.79
N ILE A 9 -9.63 26.44 -16.69
CA ILE A 9 -8.62 25.84 -15.80
C ILE A 9 -9.11 25.88 -14.34
N THR A 10 -9.72 27.00 -13.93
CA THR A 10 -10.26 27.18 -12.58
C THR A 10 -11.35 26.15 -12.26
N GLU A 11 -12.26 25.89 -13.20
CA GLU A 11 -13.31 24.87 -13.02
C GLU A 11 -12.72 23.46 -12.92
N SER A 12 -11.67 23.18 -13.69
CA SER A 12 -10.99 21.88 -13.62
C SER A 12 -10.23 21.67 -12.30
N LEU A 13 -9.61 22.73 -11.78
CA LEU A 13 -8.96 22.70 -10.46
C LEU A 13 -10.00 22.57 -9.34
N THR A 14 -11.11 23.30 -9.43
CA THR A 14 -12.22 23.22 -8.47
C THR A 14 -12.86 21.84 -8.47
N ALA A 15 -13.03 21.22 -9.65
CA ALA A 15 -13.55 19.86 -9.76
C ALA A 15 -12.58 18.79 -9.23
N LEU A 16 -11.27 19.02 -9.30
CA LEU A 16 -10.27 18.16 -8.65
C LEU A 16 -10.33 18.29 -7.12
N GLU A 17 -10.52 19.49 -6.61
CA GLU A 17 -10.59 19.77 -5.18
C GLU A 17 -11.90 19.26 -4.54
N LEU A 18 -13.04 19.67 -5.09
CA LEU A 18 -14.37 19.41 -4.53
C LEU A 18 -15.07 18.17 -5.11
N GLY A 19 -14.60 17.68 -6.26
CA GLY A 19 -15.23 16.59 -7.01
C GLY A 19 -16.20 17.08 -8.09
N CYS A 20 -16.53 16.19 -9.02
CA CYS A 20 -17.55 16.45 -10.03
C CYS A 20 -18.95 16.26 -9.44
N ARG A 21 -19.90 17.13 -9.81
CA ARG A 21 -21.32 16.92 -9.50
C ARG A 21 -22.09 16.54 -10.75
N SER A 22 -22.75 15.38 -10.73
CA SER A 22 -23.56 14.90 -11.86
C SER A 22 -24.92 14.41 -11.36
N ASP A 23 -25.98 14.83 -12.04
CA ASP A 23 -27.34 14.39 -11.81
C ASP A 23 -27.83 13.68 -13.07
N SER A 24 -27.84 12.36 -13.00
CA SER A 24 -28.20 11.46 -14.09
C SER A 24 -29.62 10.90 -13.95
N GLY A 25 -30.32 11.22 -12.85
CA GLY A 25 -31.60 10.63 -12.48
C GLY A 25 -31.53 9.18 -11.98
N ASN A 26 -30.34 8.56 -11.99
CA ASN A 26 -30.10 7.22 -11.44
C ASN A 26 -29.26 7.31 -10.16
N LYS A 27 -29.89 7.01 -9.02
CA LYS A 27 -29.28 7.10 -7.69
C LYS A 27 -27.91 6.43 -7.57
N ARG A 28 -27.70 5.26 -8.20
CA ARG A 28 -26.40 4.56 -8.11
C ARG A 28 -25.31 5.24 -8.90
N VAL A 29 -25.67 5.82 -10.04
CA VAL A 29 -24.75 6.58 -10.90
C VAL A 29 -24.40 7.89 -10.19
N ASP A 30 -25.40 8.55 -9.61
CA ASP A 30 -25.21 9.78 -8.86
C ASP A 30 -24.34 9.55 -7.62
N GLU A 31 -24.52 8.46 -6.88
CA GLU A 31 -23.62 8.07 -5.76
C GLU A 31 -22.18 7.83 -6.23
N LEU A 32 -21.99 7.27 -7.42
CA LEU A 32 -20.65 6.99 -7.94
C LEU A 32 -19.91 8.26 -8.38
N PHE A 33 -20.62 9.19 -9.01
CA PHE A 33 -20.05 10.43 -9.55
C PHE A 33 -19.93 11.55 -8.51
N ASN A 34 -20.78 11.56 -7.47
CA ASN A 34 -20.80 12.59 -6.43
C ASN A 34 -20.03 12.20 -5.15
N ARG A 35 -18.88 11.52 -5.29
CA ARG A 35 -18.08 11.05 -4.14
C ARG A 35 -17.13 12.11 -3.55
N GLY A 36 -17.11 13.31 -4.14
CA GLY A 36 -16.19 14.38 -3.77
C GLY A 36 -14.86 14.34 -4.52
N GLY A 37 -13.95 15.23 -4.15
CA GLY A 37 -12.60 15.35 -4.71
C GLY A 37 -11.53 15.16 -3.63
N LEU A 38 -10.40 15.86 -3.75
CA LEU A 38 -9.35 15.85 -2.73
C LEU A 38 -9.86 16.20 -1.32
N GLU A 39 -10.86 17.08 -1.21
CA GLU A 39 -11.44 17.46 0.08
C GLU A 39 -11.99 16.24 0.84
N SER A 40 -12.70 15.36 0.13
CA SER A 40 -13.26 14.12 0.69
C SER A 40 -12.20 13.11 1.13
N MET A 41 -10.93 13.32 0.73
CA MET A 41 -9.80 12.45 1.04
C MET A 41 -8.87 13.05 2.12
N PHE A 42 -9.14 14.25 2.64
CA PHE A 42 -8.22 14.94 3.57
C PHE A 42 -7.89 14.13 4.83
N ASP A 43 -8.85 13.37 5.36
CA ASP A 43 -8.62 12.49 6.52
C ASP A 43 -7.59 11.41 6.18
N THR A 44 -7.70 10.81 4.99
CA THR A 44 -6.76 9.78 4.52
C THR A 44 -5.39 10.38 4.26
N ILE A 45 -5.33 11.57 3.64
CA ILE A 45 -4.07 12.29 3.39
C ILE A 45 -3.36 12.62 4.70
N SER A 46 -4.10 13.13 5.69
CA SER A 46 -3.56 13.50 6.99
C SER A 46 -2.99 12.29 7.73
N LEU A 47 -3.72 11.17 7.74
CA LEU A 47 -3.23 9.91 8.30
C LEU A 47 -1.95 9.43 7.60
N THR A 48 -1.91 9.52 6.27
CA THR A 48 -0.75 9.12 5.45
C THR A 48 0.49 9.95 5.81
N LEU A 49 0.36 11.27 5.98
CA LEU A 49 1.47 12.14 6.36
C LEU A 49 2.08 11.77 7.73
N VAL A 50 1.22 11.47 8.70
CA VAL A 50 1.65 11.03 10.04
C VAL A 50 2.34 9.67 9.96
N ALA A 51 1.75 8.72 9.23
CA ALA A 51 2.31 7.39 8.99
C ALA A 51 3.69 7.45 8.33
N MET A 52 3.85 8.20 7.24
CA MET A 52 5.12 8.37 6.53
C MET A 52 6.21 8.97 7.42
N THR A 53 5.85 9.98 8.23
CA THR A 53 6.78 10.60 9.18
C THR A 53 7.28 9.60 10.21
N PHE A 54 6.36 8.81 10.79
CA PHE A 54 6.71 7.77 11.76
C PHE A 54 7.58 6.67 11.15
N GLY A 55 7.21 6.16 9.97
CA GLY A 55 8.01 5.15 9.26
C GLY A 55 9.41 5.65 8.92
N GLY A 56 9.56 6.92 8.52
CA GLY A 56 10.87 7.54 8.29
C GLY A 56 11.75 7.60 9.54
N VAL A 57 11.17 7.91 10.71
CA VAL A 57 11.89 7.90 12.00
C VAL A 57 12.33 6.48 12.37
N LEU A 58 11.49 5.47 12.13
CA LEU A 58 11.83 4.06 12.38
C LEU A 58 12.96 3.54 11.47
N GLU A 59 13.01 4.00 10.21
CA GLU A 59 14.11 3.68 9.29
C GLU A 59 15.40 4.37 9.73
N TYR A 60 15.35 5.68 9.98
CA TYR A 60 16.53 6.48 10.35
C TYR A 60 17.15 6.04 11.68
N SER A 61 16.33 5.70 12.67
CA SER A 61 16.80 5.18 13.98
C SER A 61 17.43 3.79 13.90
N GLY A 62 17.30 3.09 12.76
CA GLY A 62 17.83 1.74 12.59
C GLY A 62 17.02 0.64 13.28
N MET A 63 15.84 0.96 13.83
CA MET A 63 14.97 -0.01 14.50
C MET A 63 14.50 -1.11 13.54
N LEU A 64 14.12 -0.74 12.31
CA LEU A 64 13.75 -1.70 11.26
C LEU A 64 14.93 -2.63 10.91
N LYS A 65 16.15 -2.10 10.83
CA LYS A 65 17.38 -2.87 10.58
C LYS A 65 17.66 -3.88 11.68
N ALA A 66 17.47 -3.51 12.95
CA ALA A 66 17.69 -4.38 14.09
C ALA A 66 16.72 -5.58 14.12
N LEU A 67 15.43 -5.34 13.85
CA LEU A 67 14.40 -6.40 13.78
C LEU A 67 14.74 -7.44 12.70
N ILE A 68 15.08 -6.98 11.49
CA ILE A 68 15.29 -7.88 10.36
C ILE A 68 16.64 -8.60 10.42
N THR A 69 17.68 -8.00 11.02
CA THR A 69 18.96 -8.71 11.24
C THR A 69 18.75 -9.99 12.05
N LYS A 70 17.73 -10.04 12.93
CA LYS A 70 17.32 -11.26 13.62
C LYS A 70 16.60 -12.24 12.70
N ILE A 71 15.73 -11.76 11.83
CA ILE A 71 14.98 -12.57 10.84
C ILE A 71 15.95 -13.24 9.84
N LEU A 72 16.94 -12.50 9.34
CA LEU A 72 17.93 -13.00 8.37
C LEU A 72 18.77 -14.17 8.91
N LYS A 73 18.95 -14.30 10.23
CA LYS A 73 19.66 -15.45 10.84
C LYS A 73 18.94 -16.78 10.65
N ILE A 74 17.65 -16.75 10.30
CA ILE A 74 16.78 -17.92 10.16
C ILE A 74 16.68 -18.33 8.66
N ALA A 75 16.98 -17.42 7.72
CA ALA A 75 16.83 -17.63 6.29
C ALA A 75 17.99 -18.43 5.67
N LYS A 76 17.94 -19.77 5.73
CA LYS A 76 19.02 -20.64 5.24
C LYS A 76 18.86 -21.10 3.77
N SER A 77 17.63 -21.17 3.26
CA SER A 77 17.31 -21.62 1.88
C SER A 77 16.71 -20.52 1.00
N THR A 78 16.63 -20.72 -0.32
CA THR A 78 16.02 -19.77 -1.28
C THR A 78 14.55 -19.49 -0.96
N GLY A 79 13.75 -20.53 -0.70
CA GLY A 79 12.33 -20.36 -0.31
C GLY A 79 12.20 -19.61 1.03
N THR A 80 13.06 -19.93 2.00
CA THR A 80 13.08 -19.21 3.28
C THR A 80 13.52 -17.76 3.13
N LEU A 81 14.37 -17.44 2.15
CA LEU A 81 14.79 -16.07 1.83
C LEU A 81 13.62 -15.27 1.23
N ILE A 82 12.88 -15.84 0.27
CA ILE A 82 11.67 -15.23 -0.30
C ILE A 82 10.60 -15.03 0.79
N ALA A 83 10.32 -16.05 1.59
CA ALA A 83 9.39 -15.97 2.71
C ALA A 83 9.80 -14.89 3.72
N SER A 84 11.10 -14.73 3.97
CA SER A 84 11.62 -13.68 4.87
C SER A 84 11.39 -12.27 4.33
N VAL A 85 11.50 -12.07 3.01
CA VAL A 85 11.14 -10.79 2.36
C VAL A 85 9.66 -10.53 2.54
N ILE A 86 8.80 -11.50 2.22
CA ILE A 86 7.34 -11.36 2.32
C ILE A 86 6.91 -11.03 3.75
N VAL A 87 7.40 -11.80 4.74
CA VAL A 87 7.12 -11.55 6.16
C VAL A 87 7.64 -10.17 6.61
N SER A 88 8.80 -9.74 6.12
CA SER A 88 9.34 -8.42 6.43
C SER A 88 8.50 -7.30 5.84
N CYS A 89 7.99 -7.46 4.61
CA CYS A 89 7.09 -6.49 3.98
C CYS A 89 5.76 -6.41 4.75
N ILE A 90 5.16 -7.55 5.07
CA ILE A 90 3.93 -7.62 5.88
C ILE A 90 4.15 -6.96 7.26
N GLY A 91 5.24 -7.31 7.94
CA GLY A 91 5.59 -6.72 9.23
C GLY A 91 5.77 -5.20 9.13
N THR A 92 6.43 -4.73 8.07
CA THR A 92 6.63 -3.29 7.83
C THR A 92 5.31 -2.58 7.53
N ASN A 93 4.38 -3.20 6.80
CA ASN A 93 3.04 -2.66 6.57
C ASN A 93 2.25 -2.52 7.87
N ILE A 94 2.32 -3.54 8.74
CA ILE A 94 1.65 -3.53 10.05
C ILE A 94 2.24 -2.41 10.93
N THR A 95 3.55 -2.21 10.94
CA THR A 95 4.20 -1.25 11.85
C THR A 95 4.29 0.18 11.32
N CYS A 96 4.57 0.36 10.02
CA CYS A 96 4.86 1.67 9.43
C CYS A 96 3.69 2.27 8.67
N SER A 97 2.57 1.52 8.53
CA SER A 97 1.31 2.04 8.00
C SER A 97 1.38 2.61 6.57
N GLU A 98 2.47 2.33 5.84
CA GLU A 98 2.73 2.87 4.51
C GLU A 98 3.35 1.79 3.61
N GLN A 99 2.71 1.55 2.46
CA GLN A 99 3.11 0.54 1.50
C GLN A 99 4.48 0.83 0.89
N TYR A 100 4.78 2.10 0.59
CA TYR A 100 6.06 2.51 0.00
C TYR A 100 7.26 2.09 0.86
N ILE A 101 7.15 2.28 2.19
CA ILE A 101 8.18 1.90 3.15
C ILE A 101 8.32 0.38 3.22
N SER A 102 7.20 -0.35 3.16
CA SER A 102 7.19 -1.82 3.16
C SER A 102 7.90 -2.45 1.96
N ILE A 103 8.08 -1.70 0.87
CA ILE A 103 8.79 -2.16 -0.33
C ILE A 103 10.25 -1.73 -0.28
N ILE A 104 10.53 -0.46 -0.02
CA ILE A 104 11.90 0.08 -0.14
C ILE A 104 12.82 -0.44 0.95
N VAL A 105 12.33 -0.50 2.19
CA VAL A 105 13.16 -0.93 3.31
C VAL A 105 13.60 -2.39 3.11
N PRO A 106 12.71 -3.37 2.91
CA PRO A 106 13.12 -4.74 2.59
C PRO A 106 13.94 -4.84 1.29
N SER A 107 13.64 -4.04 0.25
CA SER A 107 14.44 -4.05 -0.99
C SER A 107 15.92 -3.78 -0.72
N ARG A 108 16.22 -2.70 0.01
CA ARG A 108 17.60 -2.32 0.36
C ARG A 108 18.27 -3.33 1.29
N MET A 109 17.49 -3.98 2.14
CA MET A 109 18.00 -4.91 3.15
C MET A 109 18.35 -6.28 2.57
N TYR A 110 17.55 -6.78 1.63
CA TYR A 110 17.69 -8.12 1.08
C TYR A 110 18.49 -8.18 -0.23
N ILE A 111 18.81 -7.03 -0.85
CA ILE A 111 19.53 -6.98 -2.14
C ILE A 111 20.85 -7.74 -2.13
N ASN A 112 21.63 -7.66 -1.04
CA ASN A 112 22.91 -8.35 -0.95
C ASN A 112 22.72 -9.86 -0.73
N ALA A 113 21.74 -10.27 0.08
CA ALA A 113 21.43 -11.69 0.30
C ALA A 113 20.97 -12.39 -0.98
N PHE A 114 20.22 -11.70 -1.85
CA PHE A 114 19.84 -12.24 -3.17
C PHE A 114 21.04 -12.34 -4.12
N LYS A 115 21.97 -11.37 -4.09
CA LYS A 115 23.22 -11.42 -4.87
C LYS A 115 24.14 -12.57 -4.42
N GLU A 116 24.30 -12.76 -3.11
CA GLU A 116 25.11 -13.84 -2.53
C GLU A 116 24.56 -15.24 -2.84
N LYS A 117 23.24 -15.34 -3.03
CA LYS A 117 22.55 -16.57 -3.45
C LYS A 117 22.41 -16.70 -4.96
N GLU A 118 23.04 -15.82 -5.74
CA GLU A 118 23.01 -15.80 -7.21
C GLU A 118 21.59 -15.76 -7.80
N LEU A 119 20.65 -15.12 -7.09
CA LEU A 119 19.27 -14.99 -7.52
C LEU A 119 19.10 -13.76 -8.43
N HIS A 120 18.28 -13.90 -9.47
CA HIS A 120 17.95 -12.79 -10.34
C HIS A 120 17.23 -11.68 -9.55
N PRO A 121 17.55 -10.37 -9.75
CA PRO A 121 16.88 -9.26 -9.06
C PRO A 121 15.35 -9.22 -9.20
N LYS A 122 14.82 -9.87 -10.24
CA LYS A 122 13.37 -10.03 -10.46
C LYS A 122 12.71 -10.87 -9.36
N ASN A 123 13.42 -11.83 -8.78
CA ASN A 123 12.90 -12.64 -7.68
C ASN A 123 12.68 -11.79 -6.43
N LEU A 124 13.62 -10.87 -6.14
CA LEU A 124 13.47 -9.90 -5.06
C LEU A 124 12.31 -8.94 -5.36
N SER A 125 12.28 -8.34 -6.55
CA SER A 125 11.19 -7.45 -6.96
C SER A 125 9.82 -8.11 -6.84
N ARG A 126 9.69 -9.36 -7.27
CA ARG A 126 8.44 -10.13 -7.16
C ARG A 126 8.05 -10.33 -5.70
N ALA A 127 8.97 -10.81 -4.85
CA ALA A 127 8.70 -11.03 -3.44
C ALA A 127 8.31 -9.74 -2.69
N LEU A 128 8.87 -8.59 -3.09
CA LEU A 128 8.51 -7.28 -2.55
C LEU A 128 7.10 -6.85 -2.93
N GLU A 129 6.68 -7.06 -4.17
CA GLU A 129 5.31 -6.76 -4.61
C GLU A 129 4.31 -7.70 -3.94
N ASP A 130 4.62 -9.00 -3.92
CA ASP A 130 3.76 -10.01 -3.32
C ASP A 130 3.59 -9.79 -1.82
N GLY A 131 4.66 -9.40 -1.12
CA GLY A 131 4.62 -9.13 0.31
C GLY A 131 4.12 -7.73 0.67
N GLY A 132 4.66 -6.70 0.03
CA GLY A 132 4.44 -5.29 0.39
C GLY A 132 3.18 -4.71 -0.23
N THR A 133 3.01 -4.86 -1.54
CA THR A 133 1.85 -4.28 -2.23
C THR A 133 0.56 -4.98 -1.85
N LEU A 134 0.57 -6.30 -1.77
CA LEU A 134 -0.66 -7.04 -1.56
C LEU A 134 -1.12 -7.09 -0.10
N SER A 135 -0.23 -6.91 0.87
CA SER A 135 -0.62 -6.95 2.29
C SER A 135 -1.08 -5.60 2.86
N SER A 136 -0.80 -4.49 2.18
CA SER A 136 -1.13 -3.13 2.65
C SER A 136 -2.62 -2.97 2.94
N VAL A 137 -3.47 -3.57 2.11
CA VAL A 137 -4.93 -3.52 2.21
C VAL A 137 -5.47 -4.20 3.47
N PHE A 138 -4.71 -5.05 4.16
CA PHE A 138 -5.19 -5.75 5.35
C PHE A 138 -4.93 -4.98 6.65
N VAL A 139 -4.24 -3.85 6.57
CA VAL A 139 -3.85 -3.07 7.74
C VAL A 139 -4.81 -1.88 7.90
N PRO A 140 -5.65 -1.81 8.95
CA PRO A 140 -6.71 -0.80 9.09
C PRO A 140 -6.24 0.65 9.14
N TRP A 141 -5.00 0.87 9.51
CA TRP A 141 -4.37 2.18 9.61
C TRP A 141 -3.39 2.46 8.46
N ASN A 142 -3.32 1.56 7.47
CA ASN A 142 -2.56 1.78 6.24
C ASN A 142 -3.41 2.51 5.22
N THR A 143 -2.80 3.41 4.45
CA THR A 143 -3.44 4.22 3.39
C THR A 143 -4.36 3.40 2.47
N CYS A 144 -3.90 2.24 1.99
CA CYS A 144 -4.69 1.40 1.10
C CYS A 144 -5.90 0.78 1.82
N GLY A 145 -5.71 0.34 3.07
CA GLY A 145 -6.79 -0.22 3.88
C GLY A 145 -7.87 0.82 4.21
N VAL A 146 -7.45 2.02 4.62
CA VAL A 146 -8.35 3.15 4.90
C VAL A 146 -9.11 3.57 3.64
N PHE A 147 -8.43 3.67 2.49
CA PHE A 147 -9.08 4.04 1.25
C PHE A 147 -10.18 3.05 0.83
N ILE A 148 -9.91 1.74 0.93
CA ILE A 148 -10.88 0.69 0.58
C ILE A 148 -12.03 0.68 1.59
N ALA A 149 -11.73 0.77 2.89
CA ALA A 149 -12.75 0.80 3.94
C ALA A 149 -13.70 2.00 3.77
N SER A 150 -13.15 3.20 3.58
CA SER A 150 -13.92 4.43 3.33
C SER A 150 -14.69 4.37 2.02
N THR A 151 -14.15 3.70 0.99
CA THR A 151 -14.81 3.56 -0.31
C THR A 151 -16.01 2.61 -0.27
N LEU A 152 -15.84 1.46 0.39
CA LEU A 152 -16.87 0.44 0.45
C LEU A 152 -17.87 0.68 1.60
N GLY A 153 -17.54 1.57 2.54
CA GLY A 153 -18.35 1.82 3.73
C GLY A 153 -18.34 0.66 4.73
N VAL A 154 -17.33 -0.23 4.66
CA VAL A 154 -17.17 -1.39 5.54
C VAL A 154 -15.77 -1.41 6.13
N SER A 155 -15.60 -2.08 7.27
CA SER A 155 -14.30 -2.24 7.90
C SER A 155 -13.36 -3.17 7.12
N VAL A 156 -12.06 -3.08 7.40
CA VAL A 156 -11.05 -3.97 6.78
C VAL A 156 -11.34 -5.45 7.00
N ILE A 157 -11.84 -5.81 8.18
CA ILE A 157 -12.15 -7.20 8.54
C ILE A 157 -13.30 -7.73 7.68
N GLU A 158 -14.26 -6.88 7.33
CA GLU A 158 -15.43 -7.27 6.53
C GLU A 158 -15.06 -7.54 5.06
N TYR A 159 -14.19 -6.71 4.45
CA TYR A 159 -13.79 -6.96 3.07
C TYR A 159 -12.60 -7.92 2.92
N ALA A 160 -11.77 -8.11 3.96
CA ALA A 160 -10.55 -8.92 3.88
C ALA A 160 -10.76 -10.34 3.31
N PRO A 161 -11.83 -11.09 3.65
CA PRO A 161 -12.09 -12.42 3.08
C PRO A 161 -12.28 -12.42 1.56
N TYR A 162 -12.72 -11.30 0.99
CA TYR A 162 -12.98 -11.16 -0.44
C TYR A 162 -11.73 -10.74 -1.24
N ALA A 163 -10.66 -10.32 -0.55
CA ALA A 163 -9.38 -9.95 -1.17
C ALA A 163 -8.52 -11.21 -1.47
N ILE A 164 -9.10 -12.16 -2.21
CA ILE A 164 -8.52 -13.50 -2.46
C ILE A 164 -7.12 -13.41 -3.08
N LEU A 165 -6.97 -12.53 -4.07
CA LEU A 165 -5.70 -12.30 -4.74
C LEU A 165 -4.61 -11.88 -3.74
N ASN A 166 -4.96 -10.99 -2.81
CA ASN A 166 -4.01 -10.35 -1.91
C ASN A 166 -3.36 -11.30 -0.91
N TYR A 167 -4.08 -12.30 -0.41
CA TYR A 167 -3.48 -13.30 0.49
C TYR A 167 -3.00 -14.57 -0.24
N THR A 168 -3.52 -14.88 -1.43
CA THR A 168 -3.11 -16.08 -2.19
C THR A 168 -1.77 -15.91 -2.88
N VAL A 169 -1.51 -14.74 -3.48
CA VAL A 169 -0.26 -14.47 -4.20
C VAL A 169 1.00 -14.57 -3.32
N PRO A 170 1.05 -14.03 -2.08
CA PRO A 170 2.18 -14.26 -1.18
C PRO A 170 2.47 -15.74 -0.91
N ILE A 171 1.43 -16.59 -0.87
CA ILE A 171 1.56 -18.03 -0.64
C ILE A 171 2.15 -18.72 -1.88
N ILE A 172 1.69 -18.33 -3.08
CA ILE A 172 2.19 -18.86 -4.36
C ILE A 172 3.63 -18.42 -4.65
N SER A 173 4.05 -17.27 -4.12
CA SER A 173 5.36 -16.70 -4.40
C SER A 173 6.54 -17.47 -3.79
N ILE A 174 6.28 -18.16 -2.67
CA ILE A 174 7.25 -18.96 -1.89
C ILE A 174 7.49 -20.30 -2.57
#